data_AF-A0A9D6JIM8-F1
#
_entry.id   AF-A0A9D6JIM8-F1
#
_cell.length_a   1.000
_cell.length_b   1.000
_cell.length_c   1.000
_cell.angle_alpha   90.00
_cell.angle_beta   90.00
_cell.angle_gamma   90.00
#
_symmetry.space_group_name_H-M   'P 1'
#
loop_
_entity.id
_entity.type
_entity.pdbx_description
1 polymer ?
#
loop_
_entity_poly.entity_id
_entity_poly.type
_entity_poly.pdbx_seq_one_letter_code
_entity_poly.pdbx_strand_id
1 'polypeptide(L)'
;MEKIDHKAPGHNLIRASLATSLVAILLATTTLQAAESCKQFSFIYRTSFEQGDGEGMETHQCKESNFSKGDTLFKKMQGMLNADQPQQARQELERALAVNENVDFNKFKVNEELCVRPAQKKPFETLMQQLGKKFSANAENRGKLNDAININMRYCLYDDAARVHLIAAEKDSGDASALKFAQSFSKQYSSKSFNDKLQSIASKQSQAYIDRENKFFKTSSYSPMFLGQAVGIMDAVEDTAGKSKITKLAESRGDELATQNSCRILTIAREYYQIAHQDNKIKTLKTKAMKIGTDLEKQNNTQAASVCYELAGDDSRADKMQQATEAKAEKAEAALQKNEPARKAKFSKEQDDMEKELGL
;
A
#
# COMPACT_ATOMS: atom_id res chain seq x y z
N MET A 1 28.05 -24.95 -29.14
CA MET A 1 27.35 -23.88 -29.86
C MET A 1 25.92 -23.89 -29.38
N GLU A 2 25.63 -23.11 -28.34
CA GLU A 2 24.29 -22.93 -27.80
C GLU A 2 24.22 -21.46 -27.37
N LYS A 3 23.40 -20.67 -28.07
CA LYS A 3 23.28 -19.23 -27.83
C LYS A 3 22.35 -19.02 -26.65
N ILE A 4 22.87 -18.48 -25.56
CA ILE A 4 22.09 -18.00 -24.42
C ILE A 4 21.79 -16.52 -24.67
N ASP A 5 20.54 -16.21 -24.98
CA ASP A 5 20.03 -14.84 -25.10
C ASP A 5 19.84 -14.23 -23.70
N HIS A 6 20.67 -13.24 -23.38
CA HIS A 6 20.48 -12.38 -22.21
C HIS A 6 19.43 -11.30 -22.49
N LYS A 7 18.18 -11.56 -22.09
CA LYS A 7 17.11 -10.56 -22.08
C LYS A 7 17.14 -9.78 -20.75
N ALA A 8 17.39 -8.48 -20.82
CA ALA A 8 17.49 -7.56 -19.69
C ALA A 8 16.15 -7.43 -18.90
N PRO A 9 16.16 -7.36 -17.55
CA PRO A 9 14.97 -7.13 -16.75
C PRO A 9 14.75 -5.63 -16.53
N GLY A 10 14.06 -4.97 -17.46
CA GLY A 10 13.96 -3.51 -17.48
C GLY A 10 12.56 -2.92 -17.64
N HIS A 11 11.45 -3.58 -17.26
CA HIS A 11 10.11 -2.96 -17.43
C HIS A 11 9.02 -3.30 -16.38
N ASN A 12 9.34 -4.00 -15.29
CA ASN A 12 8.29 -4.46 -14.34
C ASN A 12 7.96 -3.49 -13.18
N LEU A 13 8.76 -2.45 -12.95
CA LEU A 13 8.54 -1.52 -11.82
C LEU A 13 7.50 -0.40 -12.09
N ILE A 14 7.24 -0.08 -13.36
CA ILE A 14 6.30 1.01 -13.72
C ILE A 14 4.84 0.52 -13.75
N ARG A 15 4.60 -0.77 -14.05
CA ARG A 15 3.24 -1.34 -14.08
C ARG A 15 2.65 -1.58 -12.69
N ALA A 16 3.48 -1.80 -11.66
CA ALA A 16 2.99 -1.95 -10.29
C ALA A 16 2.41 -0.63 -9.75
N SER A 17 3.07 0.52 -9.99
CA SER A 17 2.64 1.83 -9.49
C SER A 17 1.30 2.33 -10.09
N LEU A 18 1.07 2.06 -11.38
CA LEU A 18 -0.18 2.42 -12.07
C LEU A 18 -1.36 1.54 -11.65
N ALA A 19 -1.13 0.25 -11.36
CA ALA A 19 -2.17 -0.64 -10.87
C ALA A 19 -2.63 -0.26 -9.45
N THR A 20 -1.71 0.11 -8.55
CA THR A 20 -2.07 0.58 -7.19
C THR A 20 -2.82 1.91 -7.22
N SER A 21 -2.47 2.82 -8.13
CA SER A 21 -3.17 4.10 -8.30
C SER A 21 -4.59 3.93 -8.87
N LEU A 22 -4.79 3.02 -9.84
CA LEU A 22 -6.14 2.76 -10.37
C LEU A 22 -7.05 2.07 -9.35
N VAL A 23 -6.50 1.16 -8.54
CA VAL A 23 -7.22 0.52 -7.43
C VAL A 23 -7.57 1.55 -6.35
N ALA A 24 -6.66 2.48 -6.01
CA ALA A 24 -6.94 3.55 -5.06
C ALA A 24 -8.02 4.53 -5.55
N ILE A 25 -8.04 4.86 -6.84
CA ILE A 25 -9.05 5.74 -7.44
C ILE A 25 -10.42 5.05 -7.53
N LEU A 26 -10.48 3.76 -7.88
CA LEU A 26 -11.73 2.99 -7.84
C LEU A 26 -12.26 2.79 -6.41
N LEU A 27 -11.38 2.68 -5.41
CA LEU A 27 -11.79 2.50 -4.02
C LEU A 27 -12.30 3.81 -3.39
N ALA A 28 -11.63 4.94 -3.66
CA ALA A 28 -12.07 6.25 -3.15
C ALA A 28 -13.45 6.67 -3.69
N THR A 29 -13.77 6.33 -4.94
CA THR A 29 -15.11 6.60 -5.51
C THR A 29 -16.18 5.71 -4.90
N THR A 30 -15.88 4.45 -4.56
CA THR A 30 -16.86 3.55 -3.91
C THR A 30 -17.19 3.94 -2.47
N THR A 31 -16.24 4.47 -1.69
CA THR A 31 -16.50 4.91 -0.32
C THR A 31 -17.30 6.23 -0.28
N LEU A 32 -17.06 7.14 -1.23
CA LEU A 32 -17.89 8.35 -1.37
C LEU A 32 -19.33 8.01 -1.81
N GLN A 33 -19.51 7.08 -2.76
CA GLN A 33 -20.85 6.60 -3.14
C GLN A 33 -21.56 5.86 -2.01
N ALA A 34 -20.83 5.16 -1.12
CA ALA A 34 -21.42 4.49 0.04
C ALA A 34 -21.88 5.48 1.13
N ALA A 35 -21.17 6.60 1.35
CA ALA A 35 -21.61 7.64 2.29
C ALA A 35 -22.89 8.36 1.82
N GLU A 36 -23.08 8.54 0.51
CA GLU A 36 -24.35 9.02 -0.06
C GLU A 36 -25.49 8.04 0.19
N SER A 37 -25.23 6.74 0.29
CA SER A 37 -26.30 5.75 0.51
C SER A 37 -26.92 5.76 1.91
N CYS A 38 -26.22 6.27 2.93
CA CYS A 38 -26.87 6.54 4.22
C CYS A 38 -27.85 7.73 4.12
N LYS A 39 -27.53 8.75 3.31
CA LYS A 39 -28.49 9.78 2.88
C LYS A 39 -29.59 9.21 1.97
N GLN A 40 -29.36 8.12 1.24
CA GLN A 40 -30.41 7.44 0.47
C GLN A 40 -31.38 6.62 1.34
N PHE A 41 -30.97 6.13 2.52
CA PHE A 41 -31.97 5.65 3.49
C PHE A 41 -32.80 6.80 4.03
N SER A 42 -32.20 7.96 4.30
CA SER A 42 -32.95 9.20 4.59
C SER A 42 -33.93 9.60 3.48
N PHE A 43 -33.66 9.15 2.24
CA PHE A 43 -34.51 9.34 1.08
C PHE A 43 -35.79 8.46 1.14
N ILE A 44 -35.71 7.19 1.59
CA ILE A 44 -36.90 6.37 1.92
C ILE A 44 -37.72 7.01 3.05
N TYR A 45 -37.06 7.77 3.93
CA TYR A 45 -37.67 8.51 5.03
C TYR A 45 -38.06 9.96 4.69
N ARG A 46 -38.15 10.35 3.41
CA ARG A 46 -38.84 11.61 3.04
C ARG A 46 -40.34 11.45 3.29
N THR A 47 -40.72 11.37 4.56
CA THR A 47 -41.99 11.88 5.05
C THR A 47 -41.93 13.38 4.78
N SER A 48 -42.72 13.89 3.84
CA SER A 48 -42.95 15.32 3.67
C SER A 48 -43.06 16.01 5.04
N PHE A 49 -42.24 17.04 5.32
CA PHE A 49 -42.52 18.24 6.12
C PHE A 49 -41.20 18.97 6.44
N GLU A 50 -40.73 19.83 5.53
CA GLU A 50 -40.28 21.16 5.94
C GLU A 50 -41.39 22.12 5.50
N GLN A 51 -41.95 22.89 6.43
CA GLN A 51 -42.71 24.09 6.09
C GLN A 51 -41.72 25.06 5.44
N GLY A 52 -41.60 24.97 4.11
CA GLY A 52 -40.94 25.97 3.30
C GLY A 52 -42.00 26.91 2.76
N ASP A 53 -42.15 28.07 3.38
CA ASP A 53 -42.88 29.21 2.83
C ASP A 53 -42.06 29.81 1.69
N GLY A 54 -41.88 29.05 0.61
CA GLY A 54 -40.98 29.41 -0.48
C GLY A 54 -41.24 28.59 -1.72
N GLU A 55 -41.78 29.27 -2.73
CA GLU A 55 -42.13 28.77 -4.05
C GLU A 55 -41.06 27.85 -4.66
N GLY A 56 -41.41 26.61 -5.02
CA GLY A 56 -40.65 25.84 -6.01
C GLY A 56 -40.25 24.39 -5.70
N MET A 57 -40.77 23.72 -4.66
CA MET A 57 -40.57 22.27 -4.49
C MET A 57 -41.89 21.50 -4.48
N GLU A 58 -42.10 20.62 -5.47
CA GLU A 58 -43.23 19.68 -5.52
C GLU A 58 -43.17 18.75 -4.29
N THR A 59 -44.14 18.90 -3.39
CA THR A 59 -44.30 18.02 -2.22
C THR A 59 -45.11 16.80 -2.62
N HIS A 60 -44.46 15.67 -2.88
CA HIS A 60 -45.15 14.39 -3.09
C HIS A 60 -45.72 13.89 -1.74
N GLN A 61 -47.01 14.08 -1.49
CA GLN A 61 -47.68 13.56 -0.30
C GLN A 61 -47.86 12.04 -0.38
N CYS A 62 -47.35 11.30 0.61
CA CYS A 62 -47.60 9.87 0.77
C CYS A 62 -49.10 9.59 0.97
N LYS A 63 -49.70 8.74 0.11
CA LYS A 63 -51.09 8.26 0.28
C LYS A 63 -51.15 7.06 1.22
N GLU A 64 -52.31 6.81 1.84
CA GLU A 64 -52.51 5.67 2.77
C GLU A 64 -52.19 4.30 2.14
N SER A 65 -52.46 4.14 0.84
CA SER A 65 -52.05 2.97 0.06
C SER A 65 -50.53 2.71 0.09
N ASN A 66 -49.74 3.77 0.18
CA ASN A 66 -48.28 3.71 0.11
C ASN A 66 -47.69 3.38 1.49
N PHE A 67 -48.35 3.82 2.57
CA PHE A 67 -48.04 3.37 3.92
C PHE A 67 -48.36 1.89 4.14
N SER A 68 -49.49 1.40 3.61
CA SER A 68 -49.85 -0.03 3.69
C SER A 68 -48.82 -0.93 2.99
N LYS A 69 -48.28 -0.50 1.83
CA LYS A 69 -47.17 -1.17 1.14
C LYS A 69 -45.91 -1.22 2.03
N GLY A 70 -45.56 -0.10 2.67
CA GLY A 70 -44.43 -0.01 3.61
C GLY A 70 -44.59 -0.92 4.83
N ASP A 71 -45.77 -0.90 5.46
CA ASP A 71 -46.12 -1.74 6.61
C ASP A 71 -46.00 -3.24 6.28
N THR A 72 -46.45 -3.62 5.07
CA THR A 72 -46.40 -5.00 4.58
C THR A 72 -44.96 -5.43 4.32
N LEU A 73 -44.16 -4.59 3.66
CA LEU A 73 -42.73 -4.85 3.43
C LEU A 73 -41.99 -5.02 4.75
N PHE A 74 -42.20 -4.12 5.71
CA PHE A 74 -41.59 -4.19 7.04
C PHE A 74 -41.87 -5.52 7.73
N LYS A 75 -43.14 -5.94 7.81
CA LYS A 75 -43.53 -7.21 8.42
C LYS A 75 -42.90 -8.41 7.71
N LYS A 76 -42.87 -8.40 6.38
CA LYS A 76 -42.30 -9.49 5.56
C LYS A 76 -40.79 -9.61 5.79
N MET A 77 -40.07 -8.49 5.71
CA MET A 77 -38.63 -8.45 5.97
C MET A 77 -38.30 -8.85 7.41
N GLN A 78 -39.09 -8.40 8.40
CA GLN A 78 -38.92 -8.78 9.80
C GLN A 78 -39.14 -10.28 10.01
N GLY A 79 -40.18 -10.86 9.41
CA GLY A 79 -40.42 -12.30 9.43
C GLY A 79 -39.26 -13.11 8.84
N MET A 80 -38.75 -12.69 7.68
CA MET A 80 -37.60 -13.33 7.03
C MET A 80 -36.32 -13.21 7.86
N LEU A 81 -36.08 -12.06 8.49
CA LEU A 81 -34.91 -11.89 9.35
C LEU A 81 -35.00 -12.75 10.61
N ASN A 82 -36.19 -12.87 11.22
CA ASN A 82 -36.44 -13.75 12.37
C ASN A 82 -36.27 -15.23 12.00
N ALA A 83 -36.53 -15.59 10.74
CA ALA A 83 -36.28 -16.93 10.20
C ALA A 83 -34.83 -17.17 9.74
N ASP A 84 -33.91 -16.22 10.02
CA ASP A 84 -32.51 -16.23 9.56
C ASP A 84 -32.34 -16.32 8.03
N GLN A 85 -33.23 -15.65 7.29
CA GLN A 85 -33.22 -15.56 5.82
C GLN A 85 -32.88 -14.14 5.33
N PRO A 86 -31.70 -13.58 5.67
CA PRO A 86 -31.36 -12.19 5.32
C PRO A 86 -31.31 -11.96 3.80
N GLN A 87 -30.90 -12.96 3.00
CA GLN A 87 -30.90 -12.82 1.54
C GLN A 87 -32.30 -12.66 0.95
N GLN A 88 -33.30 -13.37 1.49
CA GLN A 88 -34.69 -13.21 1.05
C GLN A 88 -35.23 -11.85 1.47
N ALA A 89 -34.94 -11.40 2.69
CA ALA A 89 -35.32 -10.06 3.16
C ALA A 89 -34.75 -8.95 2.26
N ARG A 90 -33.48 -9.10 1.82
CA ARG A 90 -32.87 -8.17 0.86
C ARG A 90 -33.51 -8.24 -0.52
N GLN A 91 -33.79 -9.42 -1.04
CA GLN A 91 -34.47 -9.55 -2.33
C GLN A 91 -35.87 -8.93 -2.30
N GLU A 92 -36.60 -9.05 -1.19
CA GLU A 92 -37.88 -8.37 -1.03
C GLU A 92 -37.74 -6.85 -1.00
N LEU A 93 -36.72 -6.33 -0.30
CA LEU A 93 -36.40 -4.91 -0.33
C LEU A 93 -36.02 -4.45 -1.75
N GLU A 94 -35.12 -5.18 -2.42
CA GLU A 94 -34.70 -4.87 -3.79
C GLU A 94 -35.89 -4.93 -4.75
N ARG A 95 -36.77 -5.93 -4.67
CA ARG A 95 -38.00 -5.98 -5.48
C ARG A 95 -38.93 -4.81 -5.19
N ALA A 96 -39.11 -4.44 -3.92
CA ALA A 96 -39.92 -3.29 -3.54
C ALA A 96 -39.34 -1.96 -4.05
N LEU A 97 -38.02 -1.89 -4.24
CA LEU A 97 -37.31 -0.75 -4.81
C LEU A 97 -37.17 -0.82 -6.36
N ALA A 98 -37.19 -2.02 -6.94
CA ALA A 98 -36.89 -2.31 -8.35
C ALA A 98 -38.12 -2.30 -9.28
N VAL A 99 -39.27 -1.79 -8.86
CA VAL A 99 -40.44 -1.56 -9.75
C VAL A 99 -40.19 -0.40 -10.75
N ASN A 100 -38.93 -0.07 -11.07
CA ASN A 100 -38.57 0.97 -12.04
C ASN A 100 -37.21 0.65 -12.71
N GLU A 101 -37.13 -0.45 -13.47
CA GLU A 101 -35.92 -0.90 -14.19
C GLU A 101 -35.53 0.00 -15.39
N ASN A 102 -35.40 1.32 -15.20
CA ASN A 102 -34.80 2.22 -16.20
C ASN A 102 -34.11 3.44 -15.56
N VAL A 103 -33.34 3.24 -14.49
CA VAL A 103 -32.65 4.35 -13.83
C VAL A 103 -31.19 4.00 -13.54
N ASP A 104 -30.31 4.65 -14.30
CA ASP A 104 -28.93 4.97 -13.97
C ASP A 104 -28.81 5.35 -12.48
N PHE A 105 -28.01 4.63 -11.68
CA PHE A 105 -27.91 4.80 -10.22
C PHE A 105 -27.54 6.22 -9.78
N ASN A 106 -27.03 7.05 -10.68
CA ASN A 106 -26.73 8.47 -10.46
C ASN A 106 -27.92 9.42 -10.70
N LYS A 107 -29.10 8.91 -11.09
CA LYS A 107 -30.29 9.69 -11.45
C LYS A 107 -31.58 9.13 -10.83
N PHE A 108 -31.56 8.81 -9.53
CA PHE A 108 -32.75 8.39 -8.79
C PHE A 108 -33.92 9.39 -8.98
N LYS A 109 -34.90 9.01 -9.80
CA LYS A 109 -36.27 9.51 -9.67
C LYS A 109 -36.98 8.62 -8.66
N VAL A 110 -37.36 9.24 -7.57
CA VAL A 110 -38.25 8.70 -6.55
C VAL A 110 -39.53 8.25 -7.21
N ASN A 111 -39.89 6.97 -7.09
CA ASN A 111 -41.29 6.59 -7.28
C ASN A 111 -42.01 6.83 -5.97
N GLU A 112 -43.17 7.48 -6.05
CA GLU A 112 -44.07 7.87 -4.96
C GLU A 112 -44.60 6.71 -4.10
N GLU A 113 -44.13 5.46 -4.27
CA GLU A 113 -44.89 4.26 -3.89
C GLU A 113 -44.59 3.62 -2.52
N LEU A 114 -43.39 3.82 -1.96
CA LEU A 114 -43.00 3.18 -0.69
C LEU A 114 -42.82 4.22 0.41
N CYS A 115 -43.81 4.32 1.30
CA CYS A 115 -43.78 5.23 2.42
C CYS A 115 -43.71 4.46 3.75
N VAL A 116 -42.76 4.83 4.61
CA VAL A 116 -42.69 4.31 5.98
C VAL A 116 -43.41 5.28 6.91
N ARG A 117 -44.36 4.78 7.71
CA ARG A 117 -45.07 5.64 8.69
C ARG A 117 -44.07 6.24 9.68
N PRO A 118 -44.27 7.48 10.17
CA PRO A 118 -43.39 8.07 11.18
C PRO A 118 -43.15 7.18 12.40
N ALA A 119 -44.20 6.51 12.89
CA ALA A 119 -44.11 5.57 14.01
C ALA A 119 -43.26 4.31 13.72
N GLN A 120 -43.12 3.93 12.44
CA GLN A 120 -42.34 2.78 12.00
C GLN A 120 -40.94 3.13 11.49
N LYS A 121 -40.60 4.42 11.38
CA LYS A 121 -39.29 4.88 10.91
C LYS A 121 -38.15 4.20 11.66
N LYS A 122 -38.10 4.37 12.98
CA LYS A 122 -37.03 3.81 13.83
C LYS A 122 -37.02 2.27 13.84
N PRO A 123 -38.16 1.56 13.93
CA PRO A 123 -38.21 0.12 13.71
C PRO A 123 -37.65 -0.34 12.34
N PHE A 124 -37.98 0.36 11.26
CA PHE A 124 -37.47 0.04 9.92
C PHE A 124 -35.97 0.32 9.82
N GLU A 125 -35.47 1.44 10.34
CA GLU A 125 -34.03 1.74 10.43
C GLU A 125 -33.29 0.64 11.18
N THR A 126 -33.86 0.19 12.31
CA THR A 126 -33.31 -0.91 13.12
C THR A 126 -33.26 -2.21 12.33
N LEU A 127 -34.33 -2.53 11.60
CA LEU A 127 -34.40 -3.73 10.76
C LEU A 127 -33.34 -3.71 9.65
N MET A 128 -33.18 -2.56 8.99
CA MET A 128 -32.13 -2.35 7.99
C MET A 128 -30.74 -2.54 8.60
N GLN A 129 -30.47 -1.93 9.75
CA GLN A 129 -29.20 -2.11 10.46
C GLN A 129 -28.94 -3.58 10.84
N GLN A 130 -29.95 -4.31 11.30
CA GLN A 130 -29.80 -5.74 11.61
C GLN A 130 -29.47 -6.57 10.36
N LEU A 131 -30.10 -6.24 9.23
CA LEU A 131 -29.82 -6.87 7.93
C LEU A 131 -28.37 -6.57 7.47
N GLY A 132 -27.96 -5.31 7.57
CA GLY A 132 -26.59 -4.87 7.31
C GLY A 132 -25.56 -5.63 8.15
N LYS A 133 -25.81 -5.79 9.46
CA LYS A 133 -24.95 -6.57 10.37
C LYS A 133 -24.79 -8.02 9.93
N LYS A 134 -25.89 -8.68 9.53
CA LYS A 134 -25.85 -10.07 9.04
C LYS A 134 -25.01 -10.20 7.76
N PHE A 135 -25.16 -9.28 6.82
CA PHE A 135 -24.37 -9.30 5.59
C PHE A 135 -22.90 -8.97 5.81
N SER A 136 -22.62 -7.98 6.64
CA SER A 136 -21.26 -7.58 6.98
C SER A 136 -20.52 -8.72 7.68
N ALA A 137 -21.14 -9.35 8.69
CA ALA A 137 -20.58 -10.52 9.36
C ALA A 137 -20.30 -11.68 8.38
N ASN A 138 -21.19 -11.92 7.41
CA ASN A 138 -20.93 -12.95 6.38
C ASN A 138 -19.72 -12.60 5.50
N ALA A 139 -19.56 -11.34 5.12
CA ALA A 139 -18.41 -10.86 4.34
C ALA A 139 -17.11 -10.95 5.15
N GLU A 140 -17.12 -10.54 6.42
CA GLU A 140 -15.98 -10.66 7.33
C GLU A 140 -15.54 -12.12 7.51
N ASN A 141 -16.49 -13.03 7.75
CA ASN A 141 -16.21 -14.47 7.90
C ASN A 141 -15.62 -15.10 6.63
N ARG A 142 -15.86 -14.49 5.46
CA ARG A 142 -15.26 -14.88 4.18
C ARG A 142 -13.95 -14.17 3.88
N GLY A 143 -13.44 -13.37 4.81
CA GLY A 143 -12.23 -12.56 4.65
C GLY A 143 -12.38 -11.38 3.69
N LYS A 144 -13.60 -11.04 3.28
CA LYS A 144 -13.90 -9.94 2.35
C LYS A 144 -14.12 -8.63 3.13
N LEU A 145 -13.05 -8.11 3.74
CA LEU A 145 -13.12 -6.94 4.63
C LEU A 145 -13.60 -5.66 3.92
N ASN A 146 -13.20 -5.45 2.66
CA ASN A 146 -13.68 -4.30 1.88
C ASN A 146 -15.19 -4.38 1.62
N ASP A 147 -15.72 -5.58 1.34
CA ASP A 147 -17.17 -5.77 1.18
C ASP A 147 -17.89 -5.49 2.49
N ALA A 148 -17.36 -5.96 3.62
CA ALA A 148 -17.90 -5.69 4.94
C ALA A 148 -17.92 -4.19 5.29
N ILE A 149 -16.84 -3.45 4.99
CA ILE A 149 -16.79 -1.98 5.13
C ILE A 149 -17.89 -1.34 4.29
N ASN A 150 -17.97 -1.68 3.00
CA ASN A 150 -18.96 -1.10 2.09
C ASN A 150 -20.40 -1.40 2.52
N ILE A 151 -20.67 -2.61 3.02
CA ILE A 151 -21.96 -2.99 3.60
C ILE A 151 -22.23 -2.14 4.84
N ASN A 152 -21.31 -2.07 5.79
CA ASN A 152 -21.50 -1.28 7.01
C ASN A 152 -21.78 0.19 6.68
N MET A 153 -21.03 0.78 5.75
CA MET A 153 -21.26 2.16 5.27
C MET A 153 -22.64 2.33 4.65
N ARG A 154 -23.07 1.37 3.81
CA ARG A 154 -24.38 1.41 3.17
C ARG A 154 -25.55 1.37 4.16
N TYR A 155 -25.38 0.63 5.24
CA TYR A 155 -26.41 0.44 6.27
C TYR A 155 -26.24 1.38 7.47
N CYS A 156 -25.42 2.43 7.35
CA CYS A 156 -25.14 3.42 8.39
C CYS A 156 -24.57 2.83 9.70
N LEU A 157 -23.85 1.71 9.60
CA LEU A 157 -23.21 1.02 10.72
C LEU A 157 -21.78 1.52 10.91
N TYR A 158 -21.61 2.81 11.23
CA TYR A 158 -20.29 3.45 11.26
C TYR A 158 -19.33 2.86 12.28
N ASP A 159 -19.81 2.45 13.45
CA ASP A 159 -18.98 1.79 14.47
C ASP A 159 -18.47 0.42 14.00
N ASP A 160 -19.32 -0.34 13.30
CA ASP A 160 -18.93 -1.61 12.70
C ASP A 160 -17.97 -1.38 11.52
N ALA A 161 -18.19 -0.35 10.69
CA ALA A 161 -17.25 0.03 9.63
C ALA A 161 -15.88 0.40 10.22
N ALA A 162 -15.86 1.20 11.28
CA ALA A 162 -14.65 1.58 12.01
C ALA A 162 -13.90 0.33 12.53
N ARG A 163 -14.61 -0.61 13.16
CA ARG A 163 -14.01 -1.87 13.61
C ARG A 163 -13.38 -2.65 12.46
N VAL A 164 -14.06 -2.78 11.34
CA VAL A 164 -13.54 -3.54 10.18
C VAL A 164 -12.36 -2.83 9.52
N HIS A 165 -12.34 -1.49 9.46
CA HIS A 165 -11.17 -0.73 9.03
C HIS A 165 -9.93 -1.04 9.88
N LEU A 166 -10.08 -1.10 11.21
CA LEU A 166 -8.97 -1.46 12.11
C LEU A 166 -8.50 -2.91 11.88
N ILE A 167 -9.42 -3.85 11.67
CA ILE A 167 -9.06 -5.25 11.35
C ILE A 167 -8.30 -5.34 10.02
N ALA A 168 -8.75 -4.61 8.99
CA ALA A 168 -8.08 -4.55 7.70
C ALA A 168 -6.67 -3.96 7.83
N ALA A 169 -6.55 -2.84 8.56
CA ALA A 169 -5.27 -2.20 8.85
C ALA A 169 -4.31 -3.11 9.62
N GLU A 170 -4.79 -3.89 10.58
CA GLU A 170 -3.94 -4.81 11.35
C GLU A 170 -3.49 -6.02 10.51
N LYS A 171 -4.35 -6.53 9.63
CA LYS A 171 -4.06 -7.72 8.80
C LYS A 171 -3.08 -7.41 7.66
N ASP A 172 -3.17 -6.23 7.06
CA ASP A 172 -2.31 -5.82 5.94
C ASP A 172 -1.06 -5.07 6.43
N SER A 173 -0.18 -5.75 7.16
CA SER A 173 1.05 -5.15 7.70
C SER A 173 2.15 -4.90 6.65
N GLY A 174 1.91 -5.31 5.40
CA GLY A 174 2.85 -5.22 4.30
C GLY A 174 2.68 -3.96 3.45
N ASP A 175 1.46 -3.41 3.37
CA ASP A 175 1.12 -2.22 2.59
C ASP A 175 0.38 -1.19 3.44
N ALA A 176 0.85 0.05 3.41
CA ALA A 176 0.25 1.17 4.11
C ALA A 176 -1.13 1.58 3.54
N SER A 177 -1.58 0.98 2.44
CA SER A 177 -2.90 1.23 1.83
C SER A 177 -4.05 1.07 2.82
N ALA A 178 -4.11 -0.01 3.61
CA ALA A 178 -5.19 -0.23 4.57
C ALA A 178 -5.24 0.84 5.67
N LEU A 179 -4.06 1.29 6.13
CA LEU A 179 -3.93 2.42 7.06
C LEU A 179 -4.42 3.74 6.44
N LYS A 180 -4.07 4.01 5.18
CA LYS A 180 -4.56 5.20 4.45
C LYS A 180 -6.08 5.20 4.32
N PHE A 181 -6.68 4.05 4.01
CA PHE A 181 -8.14 3.94 3.94
C PHE A 181 -8.80 4.18 5.31
N ALA A 182 -8.25 3.60 6.37
CA ALA A 182 -8.70 3.85 7.74
C ALA A 182 -8.55 5.33 8.14
N GLN A 183 -7.47 5.99 7.72
CA GLN A 183 -7.25 7.43 7.95
C GLN A 183 -8.22 8.31 7.14
N SER A 184 -8.54 7.93 5.91
CA SER A 184 -9.59 8.63 5.14
C SER A 184 -10.96 8.49 5.80
N PHE A 185 -11.26 7.32 6.36
CA PHE A 185 -12.48 7.09 7.14
C PHE A 185 -12.50 7.94 8.42
N SER A 186 -11.40 8.01 9.19
CA SER A 186 -11.35 8.83 10.41
C SER A 186 -11.61 10.30 10.13
N LYS A 187 -11.18 10.84 8.99
CA LYS A 187 -11.46 12.25 8.64
C LYS A 187 -12.95 12.57 8.53
N GLN A 188 -13.78 11.58 8.20
CA GLN A 188 -15.23 11.75 8.06
C GLN A 188 -16.00 11.32 9.32
N TYR A 189 -15.55 10.25 9.97
CA TYR A 189 -16.26 9.59 11.08
C TYR A 189 -15.39 9.47 12.33
N SER A 190 -14.65 10.54 12.65
CA SER A 190 -13.62 10.54 13.68
C SER A 190 -14.17 10.16 15.06
N SER A 191 -13.48 9.24 15.73
CA SER A 191 -13.60 9.09 17.18
C SER A 191 -12.21 8.96 17.78
N LYS A 192 -12.03 9.46 19.01
CA LYS A 192 -10.75 9.36 19.72
C LYS A 192 -10.29 7.90 19.83
N SER A 193 -11.19 6.98 20.20
CA SER A 193 -10.86 5.56 20.34
C SER A 193 -10.41 4.92 19.03
N PHE A 194 -11.04 5.28 17.90
CA PHE A 194 -10.60 4.78 16.59
C PHE A 194 -9.21 5.30 16.23
N ASN A 195 -8.98 6.61 16.38
CA ASN A 195 -7.69 7.24 16.06
C ASN A 195 -6.55 6.69 16.93
N ASP A 196 -6.79 6.54 18.23
CA ASP A 196 -5.81 5.97 19.18
C ASP A 196 -5.44 4.53 18.77
N LYS A 197 -6.43 3.71 18.37
CA LYS A 197 -6.18 2.35 17.88
C LYS A 197 -5.45 2.33 16.54
N LEU A 198 -5.83 3.19 15.60
CA LEU A 198 -5.19 3.29 14.29
C LEU A 198 -3.71 3.70 14.44
N GLN A 199 -3.42 4.69 15.29
CA GLN A 199 -2.06 5.08 15.63
C GLN A 199 -1.28 3.97 16.32
N SER A 200 -1.92 3.20 17.21
CA SER A 200 -1.31 2.04 17.87
C SER A 200 -0.92 0.95 16.87
N ILE A 201 -1.80 0.62 15.92
CA ILE A 201 -1.52 -0.33 14.83
C ILE A 201 -0.34 0.15 13.98
N ALA A 202 -0.37 1.40 13.53
CA ALA A 202 0.70 2.00 12.74
C ALA A 202 2.04 1.98 13.50
N SER A 203 2.03 2.33 14.79
CA SER A 203 3.22 2.30 15.65
C SER A 203 3.80 0.89 15.76
N LYS A 204 2.96 -0.13 15.98
CA LYS A 204 3.39 -1.53 16.07
C LYS A 204 4.00 -2.03 14.75
N GLN A 205 3.38 -1.71 13.61
CA GLN A 205 3.89 -2.10 12.30
C GLN A 205 5.20 -1.40 11.97
N SER A 206 5.27 -0.09 12.20
CA SER A 206 6.49 0.71 12.01
C SER A 206 7.64 0.19 12.88
N GLN A 207 7.36 -0.14 14.15
CA GLN A 207 8.35 -0.71 15.06
C GLN A 207 8.91 -2.05 14.54
N ALA A 208 8.09 -2.92 13.94
CA ALA A 208 8.57 -4.17 13.36
C ALA A 208 9.60 -3.94 12.23
N TYR A 209 9.43 -2.88 11.44
CA TYR A 209 10.41 -2.50 10.41
C TYR A 209 11.68 -1.89 11.01
N ILE A 210 11.55 -1.05 12.04
CA ILE A 210 12.69 -0.50 12.79
C ILE A 210 13.52 -1.62 13.43
N ASP A 211 12.87 -2.63 14.03
CA ASP A 211 13.55 -3.76 14.65
C ASP A 211 14.30 -4.63 13.62
N ARG A 212 13.70 -4.83 12.44
CA ARG A 212 14.38 -5.48 11.32
C ARG A 212 15.59 -4.67 10.86
N GLU A 213 15.44 -3.36 10.70
CA GLU A 213 16.56 -2.50 10.31
C GLU A 213 17.69 -2.58 11.34
N ASN A 214 17.38 -2.47 12.63
CA ASN A 214 18.37 -2.56 13.71
C ASN A 214 19.13 -3.88 13.67
N LYS A 215 18.46 -5.00 13.31
CA LYS A 215 19.12 -6.30 13.14
C LYS A 215 20.10 -6.29 11.98
N PHE A 216 19.68 -5.80 10.80
CA PHE A 216 20.52 -5.72 9.61
C PHE A 216 21.70 -4.75 9.78
N PHE A 217 21.46 -3.63 10.46
CA PHE A 217 22.49 -2.63 10.71
C PHE A 217 23.60 -3.19 11.60
N LYS A 218 23.24 -3.92 12.66
CA LYS A 218 24.21 -4.58 13.57
C LYS A 218 25.09 -5.62 12.88
N THR A 219 24.62 -6.25 11.81
CA THR A 219 25.37 -7.25 11.03
C THR A 219 26.05 -6.66 9.79
N SER A 220 26.10 -5.33 9.67
CA SER A 220 26.63 -4.62 8.51
C SER A 220 26.02 -5.05 7.17
N SER A 221 24.79 -5.60 7.20
CA SER A 221 24.04 -6.04 6.02
C SER A 221 23.06 -4.97 5.51
N TYR A 222 23.19 -3.74 6.04
CA TYR A 222 22.41 -2.52 5.85
C TYR A 222 21.24 -2.58 4.85
N SER A 223 20.05 -2.23 5.33
CA SER A 223 18.86 -2.13 4.48
C SER A 223 18.03 -0.89 4.85
N PRO A 224 18.35 0.28 4.26
CA PRO A 224 17.63 1.54 4.52
C PRO A 224 16.13 1.44 4.20
N MET A 225 15.76 0.55 3.27
CA MET A 225 14.37 0.30 2.85
C MET A 225 13.42 0.09 4.03
N PHE A 226 13.85 -0.58 5.11
CA PHE A 226 12.99 -0.81 6.27
C PHE A 226 12.62 0.49 7.00
N LEU A 227 13.55 1.46 7.15
CA LEU A 227 13.18 2.76 7.70
C LEU A 227 12.28 3.55 6.74
N GLY A 228 12.50 3.40 5.42
CA GLY A 228 11.59 3.96 4.41
C GLY A 228 10.17 3.44 4.53
N GLN A 229 10.00 2.13 4.74
CA GLN A 229 8.68 1.51 5.00
C GLN A 229 8.07 2.01 6.31
N ALA A 230 8.86 2.09 7.38
CA ALA A 230 8.43 2.64 8.67
C ALA A 230 7.94 4.09 8.55
N VAL A 231 8.62 4.94 7.78
CA VAL A 231 8.18 6.31 7.44
C VAL A 231 6.86 6.28 6.67
N GLY A 232 6.74 5.42 5.64
CA GLY A 232 5.53 5.31 4.83
C GLY A 232 4.27 4.93 5.65
N ILE A 233 4.44 4.12 6.70
CA ILE A 233 3.38 3.77 7.65
C ILE A 233 2.96 4.98 8.49
N MET A 234 3.93 5.75 9.01
CA MET A 234 3.62 6.96 9.78
C MET A 234 2.97 8.04 8.90
N ASP A 235 3.41 8.17 7.65
CA ASP A 235 2.78 9.05 6.66
C ASP A 235 1.32 8.67 6.37
N ALA A 236 1.02 7.36 6.31
CA ALA A 236 -0.33 6.88 6.05
C ALA A 236 -1.35 7.27 7.12
N VAL A 237 -0.90 7.45 8.37
CA VAL A 237 -1.74 7.89 9.50
C VAL A 237 -1.47 9.34 9.91
N GLU A 238 -0.70 10.08 9.11
CA GLU A 238 -0.36 11.48 9.33
C GLU A 238 0.34 11.75 10.69
N ASP A 239 1.09 10.76 11.22
CA ASP A 239 1.85 10.89 12.47
C ASP A 239 3.23 11.53 12.22
N THR A 240 3.26 12.86 12.30
CA THR A 240 4.48 13.66 12.12
C THR A 240 5.53 13.40 13.20
N ALA A 241 5.11 13.13 14.44
CA ALA A 241 6.01 12.89 15.56
C ALA A 241 6.68 11.52 15.45
N GLY A 242 5.89 10.48 15.12
CA GLY A 242 6.38 9.14 14.81
C GLY A 242 7.35 9.17 13.63
N LYS A 243 6.96 9.83 12.52
CA LYS A 243 7.84 10.02 11.36
C LYS A 243 9.16 10.70 11.73
N SER A 244 9.12 11.77 12.52
CA SER A 244 10.33 12.52 12.92
C SER A 244 11.32 11.65 13.71
N LYS A 245 10.85 10.72 14.54
CA LYS A 245 11.72 9.78 15.26
C LYS A 245 12.47 8.86 14.29
N ILE A 246 11.78 8.37 13.27
CA ILE A 246 12.35 7.44 12.28
C ILE A 246 13.34 8.17 11.37
N THR A 247 13.02 9.39 10.93
CA THR A 247 13.95 10.18 10.10
C THR A 247 15.21 10.58 10.87
N LYS A 248 15.11 10.88 12.17
CA LYS A 248 16.28 11.08 13.04
C LYS A 248 17.13 9.82 13.19
N LEU A 249 16.51 8.65 13.30
CA LEU A 249 17.23 7.38 13.31
C LEU A 249 17.96 7.16 11.98
N ALA A 250 17.28 7.38 10.85
CA ALA A 250 17.89 7.28 9.52
C ALA A 250 19.08 8.24 9.39
N GLU A 251 18.95 9.49 9.83
CA GLU A 251 20.04 10.45 9.86
C GLU A 251 21.23 9.93 10.68
N SER A 252 20.99 9.42 11.88
CA SER A 252 22.04 8.85 12.73
C SER A 252 22.75 7.66 12.08
N ARG A 253 22.03 6.79 11.35
CA ARG A 253 22.65 5.69 10.58
C ARG A 253 23.50 6.23 9.44
N GLY A 254 23.00 7.23 8.73
CA GLY A 254 23.75 7.93 7.70
C GLY A 254 25.04 8.56 8.24
N ASP A 255 24.97 9.21 9.40
CA ASP A 255 26.13 9.83 10.06
C ASP A 255 27.20 8.80 10.42
N GLU A 256 26.80 7.66 10.99
CA GLU A 256 27.72 6.56 11.33
C GLU A 256 28.46 6.03 10.10
N LEU A 257 27.72 5.75 9.02
CA LEU A 257 28.29 5.23 7.78
C LEU A 257 29.13 6.28 7.01
N ALA A 258 28.76 7.56 7.11
CA ALA A 258 29.48 8.65 6.45
C ALA A 258 30.90 8.85 6.97
N THR A 259 31.23 8.34 8.16
CA THR A 259 32.60 8.37 8.71
C THR A 259 33.57 7.50 7.90
N GLN A 260 33.07 6.44 7.25
CA GLN A 260 33.89 5.47 6.54
C GLN A 260 34.45 6.03 5.22
N ASN A 261 35.57 5.48 4.75
CA ASN A 261 36.20 5.85 3.48
C ASN A 261 35.97 4.78 2.40
N SER A 262 34.73 4.30 2.30
CA SER A 262 34.31 3.31 1.31
C SER A 262 33.11 3.83 0.54
N CYS A 263 33.25 4.08 -0.76
CA CYS A 263 32.16 4.63 -1.56
C CYS A 263 30.93 3.72 -1.62
N ARG A 264 31.09 2.39 -1.50
CA ARG A 264 29.95 1.47 -1.34
C ARG A 264 29.15 1.77 -0.06
N ILE A 265 29.84 2.04 1.05
CA ILE A 265 29.20 2.39 2.32
C ILE A 265 28.62 3.81 2.27
N LEU A 266 29.30 4.74 1.61
CA LEU A 266 28.78 6.11 1.43
C LEU A 266 27.51 6.13 0.56
N THR A 267 27.35 5.21 -0.41
CA THR A 267 26.10 5.05 -1.16
C THR A 267 24.94 4.66 -0.24
N ILE A 268 25.18 3.76 0.71
CA ILE A 268 24.18 3.37 1.71
C ILE A 268 23.87 4.54 2.65
N ALA A 269 24.89 5.30 3.07
CA ALA A 269 24.72 6.51 3.87
C ALA A 269 23.82 7.54 3.15
N ARG A 270 23.97 7.69 1.83
CA ARG A 270 23.11 8.55 1.00
C ARG A 270 21.65 8.11 1.06
N GLU A 271 21.37 6.81 0.96
CA GLU A 271 19.99 6.29 1.04
C GLU A 271 19.34 6.60 2.40
N TYR A 272 20.08 6.44 3.50
CA TYR A 272 19.61 6.87 4.82
C TYR A 272 19.33 8.37 4.89
N TYR A 273 20.20 9.21 4.32
CA TYR A 273 19.95 10.65 4.26
C TYR A 273 18.78 11.04 3.35
N GLN A 274 18.47 10.27 2.30
CA GLN A 274 17.28 10.49 1.49
C GLN A 274 16.00 10.25 2.30
N ILE A 275 15.98 9.19 3.12
CA ILE A 275 14.87 8.92 4.06
C ILE A 275 14.78 10.04 5.11
N ALA A 276 15.92 10.55 5.58
CA ALA A 276 15.97 11.62 6.55
C ALA A 276 15.72 13.03 5.97
N HIS A 277 15.60 13.16 4.64
CA HIS A 277 15.51 14.43 3.93
C HIS A 277 16.69 15.39 4.19
N GLN A 278 17.93 14.86 4.25
CA GLN A 278 19.14 15.60 4.57
C GLN A 278 19.98 15.96 3.32
N ASP A 279 19.45 16.81 2.45
CA ASP A 279 20.08 17.18 1.17
C ASP A 279 21.48 17.78 1.32
N ASN A 280 21.72 18.56 2.38
CA ASN A 280 23.03 19.14 2.65
C ASN A 280 24.07 18.07 2.98
N LYS A 281 23.69 17.04 3.75
CA LYS A 281 24.58 15.90 4.06
C LYS A 281 24.85 15.04 2.82
N ILE A 282 23.87 14.89 1.93
CA ILE A 282 24.05 14.25 0.62
C ILE A 282 25.08 15.01 -0.22
N LYS A 283 25.01 16.35 -0.28
CA LYS A 283 26.03 17.15 -0.99
C LYS A 283 27.44 16.93 -0.41
N THR A 284 27.58 16.91 0.92
CA THR A 284 28.86 16.63 1.57
C THR A 284 29.38 15.23 1.25
N LEU A 285 28.51 14.21 1.22
CA LEU A 285 28.87 12.85 0.78
C LEU A 285 29.40 12.82 -0.65
N LYS A 286 28.75 13.54 -1.58
CA LYS A 286 29.19 13.62 -2.98
C LYS A 286 30.60 14.20 -3.10
N THR A 287 30.87 15.29 -2.38
CA THR A 287 32.21 15.91 -2.34
C THR A 287 33.25 14.95 -1.76
N LYS A 288 32.91 14.22 -0.68
CA LYS A 288 33.80 13.20 -0.10
C LYS A 288 34.06 12.06 -1.09
N ALA A 289 33.02 11.56 -1.76
CA ALA A 289 33.13 10.50 -2.76
C ALA A 289 34.02 10.93 -3.94
N MET A 290 33.88 12.17 -4.43
CA MET A 290 34.74 12.73 -5.46
C MET A 290 36.23 12.70 -5.08
N LYS A 291 36.56 13.10 -3.84
CA LYS A 291 37.94 13.06 -3.32
C LYS A 291 38.47 11.62 -3.26
N ILE A 292 37.69 10.69 -2.71
CA ILE A 292 38.07 9.27 -2.61
C ILE A 292 38.27 8.66 -4.02
N GLY A 293 37.35 8.94 -4.95
CA GLY A 293 37.44 8.47 -6.34
C GLY A 293 38.70 8.96 -7.04
N THR A 294 39.06 10.23 -6.85
CA THR A 294 40.30 10.80 -7.38
C THR A 294 41.55 10.11 -6.82
N ASP A 295 41.58 9.80 -5.53
CA ASP A 295 42.73 9.11 -4.91
C ASP A 295 42.82 7.64 -5.34
N LEU A 296 41.69 6.95 -5.52
CA LEU A 296 41.64 5.57 -6.05
C LEU A 296 42.06 5.50 -7.52
N GLU A 297 41.67 6.49 -8.34
CA GLU A 297 42.11 6.60 -9.73
C GLU A 297 43.64 6.72 -9.81
N LYS A 298 44.27 7.56 -8.97
CA LYS A 298 45.74 7.67 -8.88
C LYS A 298 46.41 6.35 -8.48
N GLN A 299 45.74 5.54 -7.66
CA GLN A 299 46.19 4.21 -7.26
C GLN A 299 45.88 3.14 -8.31
N ASN A 300 45.34 3.52 -9.47
CA ASN A 300 44.92 2.63 -10.55
C ASN A 300 43.82 1.61 -10.14
N ASN A 301 43.09 1.89 -9.06
CA ASN A 301 41.95 1.11 -8.60
C ASN A 301 40.65 1.60 -9.28
N THR A 302 40.57 1.31 -10.58
CA THR A 302 39.52 1.82 -11.48
C THR A 302 38.13 1.33 -11.09
N GLN A 303 37.99 0.10 -10.58
CA GLN A 303 36.69 -0.44 -10.16
C GLN A 303 36.11 0.31 -8.94
N ALA A 304 36.94 0.58 -7.93
CA ALA A 304 36.46 1.30 -6.75
C ALA A 304 36.26 2.79 -7.07
N ALA A 305 37.09 3.37 -7.95
CA ALA A 305 36.96 4.75 -8.40
C ALA A 305 35.63 5.01 -9.15
N SER A 306 35.16 4.06 -9.99
CA SER A 306 33.90 4.25 -10.72
C SER A 306 32.71 4.44 -9.78
N VAL A 307 32.60 3.59 -8.76
CA VAL A 307 31.52 3.66 -7.74
C VAL A 307 31.55 4.99 -6.98
N CYS A 308 32.74 5.54 -6.73
CA CYS A 308 32.88 6.85 -6.10
C CYS A 308 32.41 7.99 -7.00
N TYR A 309 32.76 7.94 -8.30
CA TYR A 309 32.36 8.97 -9.26
C TYR A 309 30.86 8.93 -9.54
N GLU A 310 30.25 7.74 -9.63
CA GLU A 310 28.80 7.58 -9.74
C GLU A 310 28.08 8.19 -8.52
N LEU A 311 28.56 7.89 -7.30
CA LEU A 311 28.01 8.49 -6.09
C LEU A 311 28.14 10.03 -6.10
N ALA A 312 29.27 10.55 -6.58
CA ALA A 312 29.51 11.98 -6.71
C ALA A 312 28.65 12.65 -7.80
N GLY A 313 28.08 11.87 -8.73
CA GLY A 313 27.33 12.35 -9.90
C GLY A 313 28.21 12.80 -11.07
N ASP A 314 29.44 12.25 -11.17
CA ASP A 314 30.33 12.44 -12.33
C ASP A 314 30.31 11.17 -13.18
N ASP A 315 29.19 10.98 -13.88
CA ASP A 315 28.91 9.77 -14.66
C ASP A 315 29.96 9.56 -15.76
N SER A 316 30.47 10.65 -16.36
CA SER A 316 31.51 10.58 -17.39
C SER A 316 32.81 9.96 -16.86
N ARG A 317 33.26 10.34 -15.66
CA ARG A 317 34.43 9.71 -15.04
C ARG A 317 34.13 8.30 -14.56
N ALA A 318 32.92 8.05 -14.05
CA ALA A 318 32.50 6.71 -13.64
C ALA A 318 32.59 5.73 -14.82
N ASP A 319 32.01 6.10 -15.97
CA ASP A 319 32.03 5.30 -17.21
C ASP A 319 33.46 5.05 -17.70
N LYS A 320 34.30 6.09 -17.71
CA LYS A 320 35.71 5.96 -18.09
C LYS A 320 36.44 4.95 -17.19
N MET A 321 36.20 5.00 -15.88
CA MET A 321 36.81 4.07 -14.93
C MET A 321 36.26 2.64 -15.09
N GLN A 322 34.98 2.50 -15.42
CA GLN A 322 34.38 1.20 -15.73
C GLN A 322 35.00 0.60 -17.00
N GLN A 323 35.08 1.34 -18.10
CA GLN A 323 35.74 0.89 -19.34
C GLN A 323 37.20 0.49 -19.12
N ALA A 324 37.93 1.26 -18.30
CA ALA A 324 39.31 0.92 -17.94
C ALA A 324 39.41 -0.38 -17.11
N THR A 325 38.37 -0.69 -16.33
CA THR A 325 38.27 -1.94 -15.57
C THR A 325 37.97 -3.12 -16.48
N GLU A 326 37.01 -2.97 -17.40
CA GLU A 326 36.65 -3.98 -18.41
C GLU A 326 37.84 -4.31 -19.31
N ALA A 327 38.55 -3.29 -19.84
CA ALA A 327 39.74 -3.50 -20.66
C ALA A 327 40.88 -4.21 -19.91
N LYS A 328 41.02 -4.02 -18.59
CA LYS A 328 41.98 -4.78 -17.77
C LYS A 328 41.54 -6.23 -17.62
N ALA A 329 40.26 -6.48 -17.41
CA ALA A 329 39.71 -7.83 -17.30
C ALA A 329 39.90 -8.61 -18.62
N GLU A 330 39.60 -7.99 -19.76
CA GLU A 330 39.83 -8.58 -21.09
C GLU A 330 41.30 -8.92 -21.33
N LYS A 331 42.23 -8.01 -20.97
CA LYS A 331 43.67 -8.29 -21.08
C LYS A 331 44.11 -9.44 -20.18
N ALA A 332 43.59 -9.52 -18.96
CA ALA A 332 43.88 -10.61 -18.03
C ALA A 332 43.34 -11.95 -18.56
N GLU A 333 42.13 -11.96 -19.10
CA GLU A 333 41.52 -13.14 -19.70
C GLU A 333 42.29 -13.58 -20.96
N ALA A 334 42.65 -12.66 -21.85
CA ALA A 334 43.46 -12.95 -23.02
C ALA A 334 44.84 -13.52 -22.65
N ALA A 335 45.45 -13.04 -21.56
CA ALA A 335 46.70 -13.58 -21.04
C ALA A 335 46.54 -15.01 -20.49
N LEU A 336 45.44 -15.30 -19.78
CA LEU A 336 45.10 -16.65 -19.33
C LEU A 336 44.89 -17.59 -20.52
N GLN A 337 44.10 -17.19 -21.52
CA GLN A 337 43.85 -17.97 -22.72
C GLN A 337 45.14 -18.26 -23.51
N LYS A 338 46.05 -17.29 -23.62
CA LYS A 338 47.36 -17.48 -24.27
C LYS A 338 48.25 -18.50 -23.54
N ASN A 339 48.16 -18.56 -22.22
CA ASN A 339 48.96 -19.48 -21.39
C ASN A 339 48.30 -20.86 -21.21
N GLU A 340 47.05 -21.02 -21.63
CA GLU A 340 46.29 -22.27 -21.48
C GLU A 340 46.92 -23.48 -22.20
N PRO A 341 47.49 -23.37 -23.42
CA PRO A 341 48.20 -24.49 -24.05
C PRO A 341 49.42 -24.94 -23.24
N ALA A 342 50.20 -23.99 -22.71
CA ALA A 342 51.37 -24.30 -21.88
C ALA A 342 50.95 -24.94 -20.55
N ARG A 343 49.84 -24.49 -19.95
CA ARG A 343 49.25 -25.08 -18.74
C ARG A 343 48.81 -26.53 -18.99
N LYS A 344 48.13 -26.80 -20.11
CA LYS A 344 47.71 -28.14 -20.51
C LYS A 344 48.89 -29.08 -20.77
N ALA A 345 49.92 -28.59 -21.46
CA ALA A 345 51.13 -29.38 -21.71
C ALA A 345 51.86 -29.75 -20.40
N LYS A 346 51.97 -28.79 -19.46
CA LYS A 346 52.56 -29.04 -18.14
C LYS A 346 51.75 -30.06 -17.34
N PHE A 347 50.42 -29.94 -17.32
CA PHE A 347 49.54 -30.87 -16.64
C PHE A 347 49.64 -32.29 -17.22
N SER A 348 49.65 -32.43 -18.55
CA SER A 348 49.84 -33.73 -19.22
C SER A 348 51.17 -34.37 -18.83
N LYS A 349 52.25 -33.59 -18.80
CA LYS A 349 53.57 -34.11 -18.39
C LYS A 349 53.59 -34.52 -16.92
N GLU A 350 53.01 -33.72 -16.03
CA GLU A 350 52.89 -34.06 -14.60
C GLU A 350 52.05 -35.31 -14.39
N GLN A 351 51.00 -35.50 -15.18
CA GLN A 351 50.20 -36.72 -15.18
C GLN A 351 51.04 -37.94 -15.63
N ASP A 352 51.76 -37.83 -16.75
CA ASP A 352 52.63 -38.91 -17.26
C ASP A 352 53.73 -39.28 -16.25
N ASP A 353 54.31 -38.29 -15.57
CA ASP A 353 55.35 -38.49 -14.57
C ASP A 353 54.78 -39.17 -13.31
N MET A 354 53.55 -38.81 -12.88
CA MET A 354 52.84 -39.48 -11.78
C MET A 354 52.45 -40.92 -12.13
N GLU A 355 51.97 -41.19 -13.34
CA GLU A 355 51.62 -42.55 -13.79
C GLU A 355 52.86 -43.46 -13.76
N LYS A 356 54.02 -42.95 -14.19
CA LYS A 356 55.30 -43.67 -14.07
C LYS A 356 55.73 -43.92 -12.64
N GLU A 357 55.60 -42.94 -11.74
CA GLU A 357 55.96 -43.12 -10.32
C GLU A 357 55.05 -44.13 -9.61
N LEU A 358 53.79 -44.24 -10.03
CA LEU A 358 52.82 -45.20 -9.49
C LEU A 358 52.87 -46.58 -10.16
N GLY A 359 53.65 -46.75 -11.23
CA GLY A 359 53.80 -48.02 -11.95
C GLY A 359 52.57 -48.45 -12.76
N LEU A 360 51.78 -47.49 -13.23
CA LEU A 360 50.60 -47.70 -14.08
C LEU A 360 50.95 -47.71 -15.58
#